data_AF-A0A8J7YFY5-F1
#
_entry.id   AF-A0A8J7YFY5-F1
#
_cell.length_a   1.000
_cell.length_b   1.000
_cell.length_c   1.000
_cell.angle_alpha   90.00
_cell.angle_beta   90.00
_cell.angle_gamma   90.00
#
_symmetry.space_group_name_H-M   'P 1'
#
loop_
_entity.id
_entity.type
_entity.pdbx_description
1 polymer ?
#
loop_
_entity_poly.entity_id
_entity_poly.type
_entity_poly.pdbx_seq_one_letter_code
_entity_poly.pdbx_strand_id
1 'polypeptide(L)' 'MDEVLEVVDVVADSGFEGIVTWLLRLVGLVLLLAGLGLWLFTEMGLLVLPALCILAGLVLLVAPSVLLLAAEFA' A
#
# COMPACT_ATOMS: atom_id res chain seq x y z
N MET A 1 25.94 11.05 -15.56
CA MET A 1 25.41 9.80 -14.95
C MET A 1 25.62 9.81 -13.44
N ASP A 2 26.61 10.54 -12.92
CA ASP A 2 26.84 10.70 -11.47
C ASP A 2 25.68 11.34 -10.69
N GLU A 3 25.28 12.57 -11.04
CA GLU A 3 24.38 13.38 -10.20
C GLU A 3 23.01 12.73 -9.90
N VAL A 4 22.45 11.97 -10.85
CA VAL A 4 21.15 11.30 -10.66
C VAL A 4 21.27 10.10 -9.72
N LEU A 5 22.38 9.36 -9.80
CA LEU A 5 22.62 8.24 -8.90
C LEU A 5 22.93 8.73 -7.49
N GLU A 6 23.64 9.85 -7.35
CA GLU A 6 23.90 10.50 -6.06
C GLU A 6 22.61 10.98 -5.37
N VAL A 7 21.66 11.56 -6.12
CA VAL A 7 20.34 11.92 -5.58
C VAL A 7 19.53 10.68 -5.18
N VAL A 8 19.63 9.59 -5.94
CA VAL A 8 18.95 8.32 -5.61
C VAL A 8 19.51 7.72 -4.33
N ASP A 9 20.84 7.71 -4.14
CA ASP A 9 21.48 7.23 -2.92
C ASP A 9 21.06 8.07 -1.70
N VAL A 10 20.98 9.40 -1.83
CA VAL A 10 20.50 10.28 -0.75
C VAL A 10 19.03 10.01 -0.42
N VAL A 11 18.18 9.75 -1.41
CA VAL A 11 16.76 9.42 -1.19
C VAL A 11 16.62 8.04 -0.57
N ALA A 12 17.43 7.06 -0.99
CA ALA A 12 17.46 5.73 -0.39
C ALA A 12 17.86 5.80 1.10
N ASP A 13 18.91 6.55 1.42
CA ASP A 13 19.38 6.72 2.81
C ASP A 13 18.44 7.57 3.68
N SER A 14 17.52 8.35 3.09
CA SER A 14 16.60 9.22 3.84
C SER A 14 15.47 8.50 4.57
N GLY A 15 15.32 7.19 4.41
CA GLY A 15 14.20 6.42 4.97
C GLY A 15 12.86 6.65 4.24
N PHE A 16 12.91 7.27 3.05
CA PHE A 16 11.73 7.53 2.22
C PHE A 16 10.97 6.24 1.88
N GLU A 17 11.68 5.14 1.65
CA GLU A 17 11.11 3.82 1.42
C GLU A 17 10.24 3.33 2.60
N GLY A 18 10.70 3.57 3.83
CA GLY A 18 9.94 3.27 5.05
C GLY A 18 8.68 4.13 5.20
N ILE A 19 8.77 5.43 4.88
CA ILE A 19 7.63 6.36 4.94
C ILE A 19 6.60 6.02 3.87
N VAL A 20 7.01 5.76 2.63
CA VAL A 20 6.11 5.37 1.53
C VAL A 20 5.40 4.06 1.88
N THR A 21 6.14 3.06 2.36
CA THR A 21 5.55 1.79 2.80
C THR A 21 4.53 1.98 3.91
N TRP A 22 4.85 2.83 4.89
CA TRP A 22 3.94 3.16 5.99
C TRP A 22 2.67 3.86 5.50
N LEU A 23 2.79 4.85 4.61
CA LEU A 23 1.65 5.54 4.01
C LEU A 23 0.76 4.60 3.20
N LEU A 24 1.35 3.74 2.37
CA LEU A 24 0.60 2.75 1.58
C LEU A 24 -0.19 1.80 2.50
N ARG A 25 0.42 1.34 3.59
CA ARG A 25 -0.26 0.51 4.59
C ARG A 25 -1.39 1.25 5.29
N LEU A 26 -1.20 2.52 5.64
CA LEU A 26 -2.25 3.34 6.25
C LEU A 26 -3.45 3.50 5.31
N VAL A 27 -3.21 3.81 4.03
CA VAL A 27 -4.26 3.88 3.01
C VAL A 27 -4.94 2.52 2.83
N GLY A 28 -4.16 1.43 2.81
CA GLY A 28 -4.68 0.08 2.73
C GLY A 28 -5.61 -0.28 3.90
N LEU A 29 -5.23 0.11 5.12
CA LEU A 29 -6.03 -0.08 6.33
C LEU A 29 -7.33 0.73 6.27
N VAL A 30 -7.26 2.00 5.84
CA VAL A 30 -8.45 2.85 5.66
C VAL A 30 -9.39 2.25 4.61
N LEU A 31 -8.88 1.77 3.48
CA LEU A 31 -9.68 1.10 2.45
C LEU A 31 -10.33 -0.19 2.96
N LEU A 32 -9.60 -0.98 3.74
CA LEU A 32 -10.13 -2.21 4.31
C LEU A 32 -11.26 -1.93 5.31
N LEU A 33 -11.07 -0.96 6.20
CA LEU A 33 -12.11 -0.54 7.15
C LEU A 33 -13.31 0.09 6.44
N ALA A 34 -13.08 0.92 5.41
CA ALA A 34 -14.15 1.49 4.60
C ALA A 34 -14.92 0.41 3.85
N GLY A 35 -14.23 -0.57 3.25
CA GLY A 35 -14.87 -1.69 2.57
C GLY A 35 -15.69 -2.56 3.50
N LEU A 36 -15.17 -2.86 4.71
CA LEU A 36 -15.94 -3.55 5.74
C LEU A 36 -17.15 -2.74 6.21
N GLY A 37 -17.00 -1.44 6.42
CA GLY A 37 -18.10 -0.54 6.78
C GLY A 37 -19.17 -0.51 5.70
N LEU A 38 -18.78 -0.34 4.43
CA LEU A 38 -19.70 -0.39 3.30
C LEU A 38 -20.41 -1.75 3.24
N TRP A 39 -19.70 -2.86 3.42
CA TRP A 39 -20.32 -4.19 3.40
C TRP A 39 -21.36 -4.38 4.51
N LEU A 40 -21.11 -3.85 5.71
CA LEU A 40 -22.00 -3.99 6.87
C LEU A 40 -23.19 -3.02 6.87
N PHE A 41 -23.01 -1.80 6.33
CA PHE A 41 -23.98 -0.71 6.47
C PHE A 41 -24.67 -0.32 5.16
N THR A 42 -24.40 -0.99 4.03
CA THR A 42 -25.05 -0.71 2.75
C THR A 42 -25.85 -1.91 2.24
N GLU A 43 -26.69 -1.66 1.23
CA GLU A 43 -27.58 -2.65 0.63
C GLU A 43 -26.87 -3.64 -0.31
N MET A 44 -27.47 -4.82 -0.47
CA MET A 44 -26.89 -5.96 -1.22
C MET A 44 -26.60 -5.67 -2.70
N GLY A 45 -27.16 -4.60 -3.27
CA GLY A 45 -26.85 -4.17 -4.64
C GLY A 45 -25.46 -3.56 -4.80
N LEU A 46 -24.80 -3.17 -3.71
CA LEU A 46 -23.52 -2.46 -3.74
C LEU A 46 -22.29 -3.35 -3.51
N LEU A 47 -22.44 -4.67 -3.34
CA LEU A 47 -21.39 -5.59 -2.87
C LEU A 47 -20.05 -5.57 -3.65
N VAL A 48 -20.07 -5.16 -4.93
CA VAL A 48 -18.84 -5.06 -5.73
C VAL A 48 -17.90 -3.98 -5.18
N LEU A 49 -18.42 -2.81 -4.81
CA LEU A 49 -17.62 -1.71 -4.28
C LEU A 49 -16.88 -2.05 -2.97
N PRO A 50 -17.52 -2.56 -1.90
CA PRO A 50 -16.83 -2.97 -0.69
C PRO A 50 -15.85 -4.11 -0.95
N ALA A 51 -16.18 -5.06 -1.84
CA ALA A 51 -15.25 -6.12 -2.21
C ALA A 51 -13.97 -5.55 -2.85
N LEU A 52 -14.09 -4.60 -3.78
CA LEU A 52 -12.95 -3.92 -4.37
C LEU A 52 -12.14 -3.13 -3.35
N CYS A 53 -12.79 -2.41 -2.43
CA CYS A 53 -12.10 -1.69 -1.35
C CYS A 53 -11.31 -2.63 -0.45
N ILE A 54 -11.91 -3.76 -0.04
CA ILE A 54 -11.25 -4.76 0.82
C ILE A 54 -10.06 -5.38 0.08
N LEU A 55 -10.23 -5.80 -1.18
CA LEU A 55 -9.16 -6.42 -1.96
C LEU A 55 -8.01 -5.44 -2.21
N ALA A 56 -8.31 -4.21 -2.64
CA ALA A 56 -7.30 -3.18 -2.83
C ALA A 56 -6.57 -2.84 -1.51
N GLY A 57 -7.32 -2.76 -0.40
CA GLY A 57 -6.76 -2.55 0.93
C GLY A 57 -5.79 -3.66 1.35
N LEU A 58 -6.17 -4.92 1.14
CA LEU A 58 -5.31 -6.07 1.40
C LEU A 58 -4.05 -6.05 0.54
N VAL A 59 -4.18 -5.75 -0.76
CA VAL A 59 -3.03 -5.63 -1.66
C VAL A 59 -2.07 -4.55 -1.16
N LEU A 60 -2.57 -3.37 -0.80
CA LEU A 60 -1.74 -2.27 -0.28
C LEU A 60 -1.06 -2.59 1.06
N LEU A 61 -1.69 -3.41 1.90
CA LEU A 61 -1.10 -3.85 3.17
C LEU A 61 0.05 -4.86 2.96
N VAL A 62 -0.11 -5.76 1.99
CA VAL A 62 0.80 -6.91 1.80
C VAL A 62 1.88 -6.62 0.78
N ALA A 63 1.53 -6.06 -0.39
CA ALA A 63 2.42 -5.90 -1.54
C ALA A 63 3.72 -5.15 -1.23
N PRO A 64 3.74 -4.04 -0.47
CA PRO A 64 5.00 -3.36 -0.14
C PRO A 64 5.99 -4.29 0.58
N SER A 65 5.49 -5.11 1.52
CA SER A 65 6.33 -6.06 2.27
C SER A 65 6.92 -7.14 1.36
N VAL A 66 6.12 -7.62 0.39
CA VAL A 66 6.55 -8.63 -0.57
C VAL A 66 7.58 -8.07 -1.53
N LEU A 67 7.39 -6.82 -2.00
CA LEU A 67 8.34 -6.15 -2.89
C LEU A 67 9.67 -5.86 -2.19
N LEU A 68 9.64 -5.38 -0.95
CA LEU A 68 10.84 -5.17 -0.13
C LEU A 68 11.60 -6.47 0.08
N LEU A 69 10.88 -7.53 0.45
CA LEU A 69 11.47 -8.86 0.62
C LEU A 69 12.10 -9.34 -0.69
N ALA A 70 11.40 -9.19 -1.83
CA ALA A 70 11.93 -9.59 -3.13
C ALA A 70 13.18 -8.80 -3.52
N ALA A 71 13.24 -7.50 -3.21
CA ALA A 71 14.40 -6.66 -3.46
C ALA A 71 15.63 -7.09 -2.64
N GLU A 72 15.44 -7.57 -1.40
CA GLU A 72 16.53 -8.10 -0.57
C GLU A 72 17.18 -9.37 -1.16
N PHE A 73 16.46 -10.09 -2.04
CA PHE A 73 16.93 -11.33 -2.68
C PHE A 73 17.36 -11.16 -4.16
N ALA A 74 17.27 -9.96 -4.73
CA ALA A 74 17.64 -9.68 -6.12
C ALA A 74 19.09 -9.20 -6.24
#